data_AF-A0A2D7D6M0-F1
#
_entry.id   AF-A0A2D7D6M0-F1
#
_cell.length_a   1.000
_cell.length_b   1.000
_cell.length_c   1.000
_cell.angle_alpha   90.00
_cell.angle_beta   90.00
_cell.angle_gamma   90.00
#
_symmetry.space_group_name_H-M   'P 1'
#
loop_
_entity.id
_entity.type
_entity.pdbx_description
1 polymer ?
#
loop_
_entity_poly.entity_id
_entity_poly.type
_entity_poly.pdbx_seq_one_letter_code
_entity_poly.pdbx_strand_id
1 'polypeptide(L)'
;MKSACRLADWIKYVNPVTDMSEKCSRDSEDILSRFVCTGCGECCRWPGHVMLREEDIAALAAFLGLDVGVFVDRYTRLASNRAQLSLRDQADGSCVFLRGDACSVYEARPQQCRTFPAAWQVGRGCPELDRLYDEQKRVD
;
A
#
# COMPACT_ATOMS: atom_id res chain seq x y z
N MET A 1 -10.19 -33.87 12.56
CA MET A 1 -9.69 -33.69 13.94
C MET A 1 -8.55 -34.69 14.17
N LYS A 2 -7.36 -34.19 14.53
CA LYS A 2 -6.10 -34.89 14.89
C LYS A 2 -5.41 -35.62 13.71
N SER A 3 -4.09 -35.61 13.52
CA SER A 3 -2.97 -35.13 14.33
C SER A 3 -1.68 -35.03 13.48
N ALA A 4 -0.92 -33.95 13.73
CA ALA A 4 0.53 -33.72 13.70
C ALA A 4 1.50 -34.59 12.84
N CYS A 5 2.31 -33.86 12.05
CA CYS A 5 3.75 -33.98 11.79
C CYS A 5 4.43 -35.35 11.88
N ARG A 6 5.10 -35.75 10.78
CA ARG A 6 6.47 -36.25 10.80
C ARG A 6 7.21 -35.89 9.51
N LEU A 7 8.36 -35.27 9.71
CA LEU A 7 9.37 -34.97 8.70
C LEU A 7 9.96 -36.26 8.11
N ALA A 8 10.41 -36.11 6.85
CA ALA A 8 11.24 -37.01 6.05
C ALA A 8 10.53 -38.24 5.45
N ASP A 9 10.25 -38.16 4.15
CA ASP A 9 11.00 -38.95 3.17
C ASP A 9 10.87 -38.31 1.78
N TRP A 10 11.98 -37.75 1.33
CA TRP A 10 12.18 -37.22 -0.02
C TRP A 10 12.29 -38.38 -1.03
N ILE A 11 11.86 -38.13 -2.27
CA ILE A 11 12.05 -38.95 -3.47
C ILE A 11 11.09 -40.16 -3.61
N LYS A 12 9.86 -39.90 -4.10
CA LYS A 12 9.19 -40.83 -5.04
C LYS A 12 7.97 -40.29 -5.77
N TYR A 13 7.49 -39.09 -5.45
CA TYR A 13 6.42 -38.43 -6.19
C TYR A 13 6.85 -37.04 -6.65
N VAL A 14 7.78 -37.01 -7.61
CA VAL A 14 7.89 -35.86 -8.51
C VAL A 14 6.68 -35.91 -9.46
N ASN A 15 5.60 -35.28 -9.04
CA ASN A 15 4.51 -34.92 -9.94
C ASN A 15 4.96 -33.71 -10.77
N PRO A 16 4.93 -33.77 -12.12
CA PRO A 16 5.33 -32.67 -12.98
C PRO A 16 4.14 -31.73 -13.18
N VAL A 17 3.78 -30.99 -12.15
CA VAL A 17 2.84 -29.86 -12.28
C VAL A 17 3.41 -28.69 -11.50
N THR A 18 4.11 -27.85 -12.28
CA THR A 18 4.41 -26.42 -12.07
C THR A 18 4.92 -26.02 -10.68
N ASP A 19 6.18 -25.62 -10.68
CA ASP A 19 6.81 -24.82 -9.64
C ASP A 19 5.84 -23.79 -9.03
N MET A 20 5.40 -24.03 -7.79
CA MET A 20 4.55 -23.12 -7.02
C MET A 20 5.19 -21.73 -6.83
N SER A 21 6.51 -21.59 -7.04
CA SER A 21 7.20 -20.31 -7.00
C SER A 21 6.93 -19.43 -8.24
N GLU A 22 6.71 -20.04 -9.41
CA GLU A 22 6.36 -19.36 -10.67
C GLU A 22 4.88 -18.95 -10.74
N LYS A 23 3.99 -19.72 -10.09
CA LYS A 23 2.56 -19.39 -10.03
C LYS A 23 2.30 -18.17 -9.13
N CYS A 24 2.89 -18.15 -7.94
CA CYS A 24 2.74 -17.03 -6.99
C CYS A 24 3.24 -15.67 -7.54
N SER A 25 4.27 -15.67 -8.39
CA SER A 25 4.84 -14.44 -8.96
C SER A 25 4.00 -13.88 -10.11
N ARG A 26 3.53 -14.75 -11.02
CA ARG A 26 2.67 -14.34 -12.16
C ARG A 26 1.32 -13.79 -11.73
N ASP A 27 0.71 -14.39 -10.73
CA ASP A 27 -0.60 -14.00 -10.22
C ASP A 27 -0.58 -12.58 -9.62
N SER A 28 0.51 -12.24 -8.95
CA SER A 28 0.72 -10.91 -8.38
C SER A 28 0.90 -9.85 -9.48
N GLU A 29 1.60 -10.19 -10.57
CA GLU A 29 1.84 -9.26 -11.69
C GLU A 29 0.56 -8.92 -12.47
N ASP A 30 -0.34 -9.90 -12.71
CA ASP A 30 -1.65 -9.67 -13.35
C ASP A 30 -2.48 -8.64 -12.57
N ILE A 31 -2.60 -8.83 -11.26
CA ILE A 31 -3.38 -7.93 -10.39
C ILE A 31 -2.82 -6.51 -10.43
N LEU A 32 -1.49 -6.36 -10.30
CA LEU A 32 -0.86 -5.04 -10.31
C LEU A 32 -1.06 -4.31 -11.64
N SER A 33 -1.02 -5.03 -12.76
CA SER A 33 -1.20 -4.44 -14.10
C SER A 33 -2.64 -3.96 -14.35
N ARG A 34 -3.62 -4.59 -13.71
CA ARG A 34 -5.06 -4.31 -13.89
C ARG A 34 -5.63 -3.33 -12.87
N PHE A 35 -4.87 -3.02 -11.81
CA PHE A 35 -5.33 -2.16 -10.72
C PHE A 35 -5.59 -0.72 -11.20
N VAL A 36 -6.78 -0.20 -10.90
CA VAL A 36 -7.15 1.20 -11.12
C VAL A 36 -7.69 1.79 -9.82
N CYS A 37 -7.04 2.84 -9.30
CA CYS A 37 -7.51 3.50 -8.09
C CYS A 37 -8.91 4.09 -8.30
N THR A 38 -9.87 3.71 -7.45
CA THR A 38 -11.27 4.18 -7.49
C THR A 38 -11.52 5.40 -6.59
N GLY A 39 -10.49 5.93 -5.94
CA GLY A 39 -10.62 7.07 -5.03
C GLY A 39 -11.33 6.75 -3.70
N CYS A 40 -11.32 5.50 -3.26
CA CYS A 40 -12.02 5.04 -2.05
C CYS A 40 -11.43 5.51 -0.71
N GLY A 41 -10.21 6.08 -0.70
CA GLY A 41 -9.58 6.60 0.51
C GLY A 41 -9.06 5.56 1.50
N GLU A 42 -9.25 4.27 1.27
CA GLU A 42 -8.84 3.22 2.24
C GLU A 42 -7.33 3.22 2.51
N CYS A 43 -6.51 3.52 1.50
CA CYS A 43 -5.07 3.65 1.69
C CYS A 43 -4.67 4.81 2.63
N CYS A 44 -5.54 5.80 2.82
CA CYS A 44 -5.35 6.87 3.80
C CYS A 44 -5.80 6.48 5.22
N ARG A 45 -6.54 5.37 5.37
CA ARG A 45 -7.03 4.85 6.66
C ARG A 45 -6.19 3.70 7.20
N TRP A 46 -5.38 3.05 6.35
CA TRP A 46 -4.51 1.98 6.83
C TRP A 46 -3.47 2.48 7.84
N PRO A 47 -3.17 1.67 8.88
CA PRO A 47 -2.11 1.97 9.81
C PRO A 47 -0.76 2.11 9.11
N GLY A 48 0.01 3.11 9.51
CA GLY A 48 1.35 3.32 8.97
C GLY A 48 1.76 4.77 9.00
N HIS A 49 2.90 5.06 8.39
CA HIS A 49 3.41 6.42 8.23
C HIS A 49 3.74 6.66 6.77
N VAL A 50 3.26 7.77 6.23
CA VAL A 50 3.64 8.24 4.91
C VAL A 50 4.94 9.02 5.05
N MET A 51 6.05 8.35 4.75
CA MET A 51 7.40 8.91 4.82
C MET A 51 7.63 9.80 3.60
N LEU A 52 8.09 11.02 3.84
CA LEU A 52 8.27 12.02 2.80
C LEU A 52 9.74 12.13 2.40
N ARG A 53 9.95 12.25 1.09
CA ARG A 53 11.20 12.73 0.50
C ARG A 53 11.17 14.25 0.40
N GLU A 54 12.32 14.86 0.14
CA GLU A 54 12.42 16.31 -0.07
C GLU A 54 11.55 16.77 -1.25
N GLU A 55 11.48 15.96 -2.31
CA GLU A 55 10.65 16.25 -3.48
C GLU A 55 9.16 16.18 -3.16
N ASP A 56 8.75 15.25 -2.28
CA ASP A 56 7.36 15.13 -1.85
C ASP A 56 6.93 16.38 -1.06
N ILE A 57 7.80 16.88 -0.17
CA ILE A 57 7.57 18.08 0.63
C ILE A 57 7.39 19.29 -0.29
N ALA A 58 8.31 19.48 -1.25
CA ALA A 58 8.25 20.59 -2.20
C ALA A 58 6.98 20.53 -3.06
N ALA A 59 6.64 19.34 -3.58
CA ALA A 59 5.45 19.14 -4.42
C ALA A 59 4.14 19.40 -3.66
N LEU A 60 4.03 18.90 -2.43
CA LEU A 60 2.83 19.10 -1.60
C LEU A 60 2.68 20.56 -1.15
N ALA A 61 3.78 21.21 -0.76
CA ALA A 61 3.77 22.63 -0.41
C ALA A 61 3.29 23.48 -1.60
N ALA A 62 3.86 23.24 -2.79
CA ALA A 62 3.46 23.93 -4.01
C ALA A 62 1.99 23.67 -4.37
N PHE A 63 1.54 22.42 -4.29
CA PHE A 63 0.14 22.05 -4.57
C PHE A 63 -0.85 22.75 -3.63
N LEU A 64 -0.48 22.92 -2.36
CA LEU A 64 -1.30 23.61 -1.36
C LEU A 64 -1.15 25.13 -1.37
N GLY A 65 -0.26 25.68 -2.21
CA GLY A 65 0.04 27.12 -2.25
C GLY A 65 0.71 27.63 -0.97
N LEU A 66 1.54 26.78 -0.33
CA LEU A 66 2.21 27.09 0.93
C LEU A 66 3.72 27.20 0.73
N ASP A 67 4.35 28.00 1.58
CA ASP A 67 5.80 27.90 1.79
C ASP A 67 6.15 26.52 2.39
N VAL A 68 7.34 26.03 2.05
CA VAL A 68 7.84 24.72 2.50
C VAL A 68 7.90 24.64 4.02
N GLY A 69 8.40 25.67 4.71
CA GLY A 69 8.48 25.69 6.17
C GLY A 69 7.10 25.64 6.81
N VAL A 70 6.12 26.36 6.25
CA VAL A 70 4.71 26.32 6.69
C VAL A 70 4.10 24.94 6.47
N PHE A 71 4.38 24.30 5.35
CA PHE A 71 3.92 22.93 5.09
C PHE A 71 4.49 21.94 6.11
N VAL A 72 5.81 22.00 6.33
CA VAL A 72 6.51 21.14 7.29
C VAL A 72 5.91 21.28 8.69
N ASP A 73 5.74 22.51 9.16
CA ASP A 73 5.18 22.77 10.49
C ASP A 73 3.74 22.24 10.65
N ARG A 74 2.88 22.48 9.66
CA ARG A 74 1.45 22.15 9.75
C ARG A 74 1.12 20.68 9.49
N TYR A 75 1.78 20.07 8.51
CA TYR A 75 1.35 18.78 7.96
C TYR A 75 2.31 17.63 8.24
N THR A 76 3.49 17.90 8.78
CA THR A 76 4.50 16.86 9.01
C THR A 76 4.85 16.69 10.49
N ARG A 77 5.42 15.54 10.81
CA ARG A 77 6.04 15.24 12.10
C ARG A 77 7.37 14.53 11.85
N LEU A 78 8.27 14.60 12.83
CA LEU A 78 9.49 13.78 12.80
C LEU A 78 9.10 12.31 12.96
N ALA A 79 9.55 11.47 12.04
CA ALA A 79 9.28 10.04 12.09
C ALA A 79 10.06 9.37 13.23
N SER A 80 9.63 8.16 13.63
CA SER A 80 10.23 7.40 14.73
C SER A 80 11.71 7.07 14.53
N ASN A 81 12.15 6.96 13.27
CA ASN A 81 13.56 6.76 12.93
C ASN A 81 14.43 8.03 13.11
N ARG A 82 13.81 9.18 13.43
CA ARG A 82 14.43 10.50 13.59
C ARG A 82 15.26 10.99 12.40
N ALA A 83 15.09 10.37 11.24
CA ALA A 83 15.88 10.67 10.03
C ALA A 83 15.06 11.34 8.94
N GLN A 84 13.73 11.29 9.03
CA GLN A 84 12.82 11.74 7.97
C GLN A 84 11.54 12.34 8.56
N LEU A 85 10.83 13.13 7.74
CA LEU A 85 9.51 13.62 8.06
C LEU A 85 8.44 12.64 7.56
N SER A 86 7.36 12.50 8.31
CA SER A 86 6.15 11.82 7.88
C SER A 86 4.96 12.75 7.94
N LEU A 87 3.94 12.47 7.12
CA LEU A 87 2.67 13.16 7.26
C LEU A 87 2.07 12.92 8.65
N ARG A 88 1.41 13.95 9.17
CA ARG A 88 0.58 13.83 10.38
C ARG A 88 -0.67 13.01 10.06
N ASP A 89 -1.24 12.48 11.14
CA ASP A 89 -2.53 11.81 11.12
C ASP A 89 -3.58 12.71 11.79
N GLN A 90 -4.84 12.47 11.46
CA GLN A 90 -6.00 12.99 12.14
C GLN A 90 -6.19 12.27 13.48
N ALA A 91 -7.16 12.73 14.29
CA ALA A 91 -7.43 12.15 15.60
C ALA A 91 -7.87 10.66 15.54
N ASP A 92 -8.47 10.24 14.43
CA ASP A 92 -8.87 8.85 14.17
C ASP A 92 -7.75 7.97 13.58
N GLY A 93 -6.56 8.54 13.39
CA GLY A 93 -5.40 7.85 12.79
C GLY A 93 -5.38 7.88 11.26
N SER A 94 -6.36 8.46 10.59
CA SER A 94 -6.33 8.61 9.13
C SER A 94 -5.36 9.71 8.69
N CYS A 95 -4.86 9.65 7.46
CA CYS A 95 -3.96 10.66 6.91
C CYS A 95 -4.56 12.08 6.99
N VAL A 96 -3.74 13.09 7.31
CA VAL A 96 -4.14 14.51 7.40
C VAL A 96 -4.81 15.08 6.13
N PHE A 97 -4.60 14.45 4.97
CA PHE A 97 -5.21 14.85 3.69
C PHE A 97 -6.44 14.05 3.26
N LEU A 98 -6.96 13.16 4.12
CA LEU A 98 -8.24 12.51 3.85
C LEU A 98 -9.41 13.47 4.12
N ARG A 99 -10.30 13.64 3.15
CA ARG A 99 -11.51 14.47 3.25
C ARG A 99 -12.72 13.62 2.83
N GLY A 100 -13.57 13.27 3.80
CA GLY A 100 -14.56 12.22 3.58
C GLY A 100 -13.85 10.92 3.19
N ASP A 101 -14.13 10.43 1.98
CA ASP A 101 -13.50 9.22 1.42
C ASP A 101 -12.48 9.52 0.32
N ALA A 102 -12.11 10.79 0.10
CA ALA A 102 -11.20 11.20 -0.96
C ALA A 102 -9.89 11.81 -0.44
N CYS A 103 -8.78 11.51 -1.11
CA CYS A 103 -7.51 12.16 -0.85
C CYS A 103 -7.51 13.57 -1.46
N SER A 104 -7.42 14.61 -0.63
CA SER A 104 -7.46 16.00 -1.11
C SER A 104 -6.22 16.45 -1.87
N VAL A 105 -5.14 15.66 -1.83
CA VAL A 105 -3.87 15.92 -2.54
C VAL A 105 -3.56 14.83 -3.57
N TYR A 106 -4.59 14.20 -4.13
CA TYR A 106 -4.43 13.03 -5.02
C TYR A 106 -3.43 13.27 -6.18
N GLU A 107 -3.47 14.45 -6.78
CA GLU A 107 -2.57 14.83 -7.89
C GLU A 107 -1.12 15.07 -7.45
N ALA A 108 -0.92 15.49 -6.20
CA ALA A 108 0.39 15.76 -5.59
C ALA A 108 0.80 14.66 -4.59
N ARG A 109 0.23 13.45 -4.71
CA ARG A 109 0.52 12.35 -3.79
C ARG A 109 2.03 12.11 -3.66
N PRO A 110 2.53 11.90 -2.43
CA PRO A 110 3.91 11.47 -2.20
C PRO A 110 4.24 10.19 -2.98
N GLN A 111 5.52 9.97 -3.25
CA GLN A 111 5.98 8.77 -3.94
C GLN A 111 5.48 7.48 -3.28
N GLN A 112 5.51 7.40 -1.94
CA GLN A 112 5.01 6.22 -1.22
C GLN A 112 3.52 5.97 -1.50
N CYS A 113 2.69 7.01 -1.61
CA CYS A 113 1.27 6.85 -1.93
C CYS A 113 1.04 6.48 -3.40
N ARG A 114 1.92 6.89 -4.31
CA ARG A 114 1.84 6.57 -5.75
C ARG A 114 2.19 5.12 -6.06
N THR A 115 3.00 4.48 -5.23
CA THR A 115 3.42 3.08 -5.42
C THR A 115 2.38 2.07 -4.92
N PHE A 116 1.22 2.53 -4.42
CA PHE A 116 0.13 1.64 -4.08
C PHE A 116 -0.51 1.03 -5.35
N PRO A 117 -0.78 -0.28 -5.41
CA PRO A 117 -0.52 -1.30 -4.37
C PRO A 117 0.86 -1.99 -4.47
N ALA A 118 1.61 -1.79 -5.56
CA ALA A 118 2.82 -2.54 -5.90
C ALA A 118 3.91 -2.60 -4.81
N ALA A 119 4.13 -1.51 -4.06
CA ALA A 119 5.16 -1.46 -3.01
C ALA A 119 4.60 -1.57 -1.59
N TRP A 120 3.33 -2.00 -1.45
CA TRP A 120 2.62 -2.02 -0.18
C TRP A 120 2.34 -3.45 0.26
N GLN A 121 2.54 -3.72 1.55
CA GLN A 121 2.06 -4.95 2.18
C GLN A 121 0.71 -4.64 2.82
N VAL A 122 -0.36 -4.79 2.04
CA VAL A 122 -1.72 -4.47 2.47
C VAL A 122 -2.61 -5.70 2.50
N GLY A 123 -3.54 -5.72 3.45
CA GLY A 123 -4.59 -6.72 3.51
C GLY A 123 -5.78 -6.36 2.60
N ARG A 124 -6.90 -7.02 2.85
CA ARG A 124 -8.20 -6.68 2.25
C ARG A 124 -8.67 -5.29 2.71
N GLY A 125 -9.55 -4.66 1.95
CA GLY A 125 -10.19 -3.38 2.32
C GLY A 125 -10.25 -2.37 1.18
N CYS A 126 -9.29 -2.39 0.25
CA CYS A 126 -9.40 -1.61 -0.97
C CYS A 126 -10.41 -2.31 -1.91
N PRO A 127 -11.55 -1.70 -2.25
CA PRO A 127 -12.61 -2.40 -3.00
C PRO A 127 -12.15 -2.93 -4.37
N GLU A 128 -11.27 -2.18 -5.05
CA GLU A 128 -10.75 -2.61 -6.35
C GLU A 128 -9.77 -3.77 -6.21
N LEU A 129 -8.88 -3.71 -5.22
CA LEU A 129 -7.92 -4.78 -4.99
C LEU A 129 -8.63 -6.06 -4.53
N ASP A 130 -9.65 -5.92 -3.68
CA ASP A 130 -10.49 -7.03 -3.23
C ASP A 130 -11.24 -7.67 -4.40
N ARG A 131 -11.78 -6.87 -5.32
CA ARG A 131 -12.42 -7.35 -6.56
C ARG A 131 -11.44 -8.16 -7.40
N LEU A 132 -10.23 -7.66 -7.64
CA LEU A 132 -9.21 -8.33 -8.44
C LEU A 132 -8.77 -9.66 -7.80
N TYR A 133 -8.53 -9.68 -6.47
CA TYR A 133 -8.21 -10.92 -5.75
C TYR A 133 -9.34 -11.95 -5.84
N ASP A 134 -10.59 -11.52 -5.72
CA ASP A 134 -11.75 -12.44 -5.80
C ASP A 134 -12.01 -12.93 -7.23
N GLU A 135 -11.66 -12.14 -8.25
CA GLU A 135 -11.69 -12.58 -9.65
C GLU A 135 -10.64 -13.65 -9.92
N GLN A 136 -9.41 -13.46 -9.46
CA GLN A 136 -8.34 -14.44 -9.63
C GLN A 136 -8.72 -15.79 -9.00
N LYS A 137 -9.29 -15.79 -7.80
CA LYS A 137 -9.77 -17.02 -7.12
C LYS A 137 -10.87 -17.79 -7.85
N ARG A 138 -11.58 -17.16 -8.80
CA ARG A 138 -12.58 -17.85 -9.63
C ARG A 138 -11.97 -18.56 -10.83
N VAL A 139 -10.74 -18.21 -11.19
CA VAL A 139 -9.98 -18.80 -12.31
C VAL A 139 -9.16 -20.01 -11.83
N ASP A 140 -8.76 -20.02 -10.57
CA ASP A 140 -8.10 -21.14 -9.87
C ASP A 140 -9.08 -22.26 -9.44
#